data_AF-A0A958D2P7-F1
#
_entry.id   AF-A0A958D2P7-F1
#
_cell.length_a   1.000
_cell.length_b   1.000
_cell.length_c   1.000
_cell.angle_alpha   90.00
_cell.angle_beta   90.00
_cell.angle_gamma   90.00
#
_symmetry.space_group_name_H-M   'P 1'
#
loop_
_entity.id
_entity.type
_entity.pdbx_description
1 polymer ?
#
loop_
_entity_poly.entity_id
_entity_poly.type
_entity_poly.pdbx_seq_one_letter_code
_entity_poly.pdbx_strand_id
1 'polypeptide(L)'
;MPSPSSRAGHEPRALLQDVATRERGVLATERRILAAAEQRLATVQQAIETTAKTAVSNPESGARYLQLVLERGRLNQIIDQAEQRLGTG
;
A
#
# COMPACT_ATOMS: atom_id res chain seq x y z
N MET A 1 -30.42 7.85 -48.74
CA MET A 1 -30.36 6.68 -47.81
C MET A 1 -29.63 5.55 -48.52
N PRO A 2 -28.81 4.68 -47.89
CA PRO A 2 -28.10 4.68 -46.58
C PRO A 2 -26.57 4.97 -46.78
N SER A 3 -25.68 5.14 -45.79
CA SER A 3 -25.28 4.20 -44.73
C SER A 3 -24.69 4.89 -43.49
N PRO A 4 -25.14 4.54 -42.27
CA PRO A 4 -24.46 4.88 -41.02
C PRO A 4 -23.43 3.79 -40.69
N SER A 5 -22.25 3.82 -41.29
CA SER A 5 -21.21 2.81 -40.97
C SER A 5 -19.82 3.43 -40.99
N SER A 6 -19.53 4.32 -40.03
CA SER A 6 -18.12 4.63 -39.71
C SER A 6 -17.93 5.39 -38.38
N ARG A 7 -18.66 5.05 -37.31
CA ARG A 7 -18.37 5.60 -35.96
C ARG A 7 -17.98 4.56 -34.90
N ALA A 8 -17.97 3.27 -35.21
CA ALA A 8 -17.73 2.23 -34.21
C ALA A 8 -16.27 1.73 -34.12
N GLY A 9 -15.36 2.22 -34.98
CA GLY A 9 -14.00 1.65 -35.14
C GLY A 9 -12.89 2.25 -34.29
N HIS A 10 -13.15 3.32 -33.52
CA HIS A 10 -12.13 4.02 -32.72
C HIS A 10 -12.33 3.92 -31.20
N GLU A 11 -13.53 3.51 -30.79
CA GLU A 11 -13.95 3.42 -29.39
C GLU A 11 -13.17 2.36 -28.57
N PRO A 12 -12.99 1.09 -29.04
CA PRO A 12 -12.42 0.06 -28.17
C PRO A 12 -10.92 0.28 -27.90
N ARG A 13 -10.16 0.81 -28.87
CA ARG A 13 -8.72 1.05 -28.69
C ARG A 13 -8.44 2.22 -27.74
N ALA A 14 -9.24 3.28 -27.82
CA ALA A 14 -9.15 4.41 -26.91
C ALA A 14 -9.54 4.00 -25.47
N LEU A 15 -10.60 3.20 -25.32
CA LEU A 15 -11.01 2.65 -24.02
C LEU A 15 -9.94 1.73 -23.42
N LEU A 16 -9.33 0.84 -24.21
CA LEU A 16 -8.22 -0.01 -23.75
C LEU A 16 -7.00 0.81 -23.31
N GLN A 17 -6.68 1.90 -24.01
CA GLN A 17 -5.59 2.80 -23.64
C GLN A 17 -5.89 3.57 -22.34
N ASP A 18 -7.12 4.04 -22.15
CA ASP A 18 -7.54 4.70 -20.91
C ASP A 18 -7.49 3.73 -19.72
N VAL A 19 -8.00 2.51 -19.87
CA VAL A 19 -7.92 1.45 -18.85
C VAL A 19 -6.46 1.15 -18.49
N ALA A 20 -5.58 0.95 -19.48
CA ALA A 20 -4.17 0.68 -19.23
C ALA A 20 -3.45 1.86 -18.54
N THR A 21 -3.84 3.09 -18.84
CA THR A 21 -3.27 4.29 -18.19
C THR A 21 -3.71 4.37 -16.73
N ARG A 22 -4.99 4.10 -16.45
CA ARG A 22 -5.51 4.06 -15.07
C ARG A 22 -4.88 2.94 -14.27
N GLU A 23 -4.74 1.75 -14.85
CA GLU A 23 -4.09 0.61 -14.23
C GLU A 23 -2.66 0.95 -13.81
N ARG A 24 -1.87 1.55 -14.71
CA ARG A 24 -0.51 2.04 -14.37
C ARG A 24 -0.53 3.07 -13.23
N GLY A 25 -1.51 3.96 -13.21
CA GLY A 25 -1.69 4.94 -12.13
C GLY A 25 -1.99 4.29 -10.77
N VAL A 26 -2.85 3.25 -10.76
CA VAL A 26 -3.17 2.47 -9.57
C VAL A 26 -1.92 1.72 -9.08
N LEU A 27 -1.21 1.01 -9.96
CA LEU A 27 0.02 0.30 -9.60
C LEU A 27 1.11 1.25 -9.07
N ALA A 28 1.26 2.44 -9.66
CA ALA A 28 2.19 3.44 -9.16
C ALA A 28 1.81 3.95 -7.76
N THR A 29 0.52 4.08 -7.48
CA THR A 29 0.00 4.47 -6.16
C THR A 29 0.25 3.36 -5.14
N GLU A 30 -0.04 2.12 -5.50
CA GLU A 30 0.16 0.95 -4.64
C GLU A 30 1.65 0.78 -4.28
N ARG A 31 2.57 0.98 -5.23
CA ARG A 31 4.02 1.00 -4.94
C ARG A 31 4.44 2.07 -3.95
N ARG A 32 3.82 3.26 -4.00
CA ARG A 32 4.10 4.33 -3.03
C ARG A 32 3.57 3.98 -1.65
N ILE A 33 2.40 3.34 -1.56
CA ILE A 33 1.83 2.85 -0.31
C ILE A 33 2.76 1.81 0.31
N LEU A 34 3.22 0.83 -0.49
CA LEU A 34 4.17 -0.19 -0.06
C LEU A 34 5.45 0.43 0.50
N ALA A 35 6.12 1.28 -0.27
CA ALA A 35 7.36 1.93 0.16
C ALA A 35 7.19 2.77 1.44
N ALA A 36 6.07 3.48 1.57
CA ALA A 36 5.77 4.25 2.78
C ALA A 36 5.50 3.35 3.99
N ALA A 37 4.80 2.23 3.79
CA ALA A 37 4.51 1.26 4.84
C ALA A 37 5.79 0.56 5.32
N GLU A 38 6.69 0.17 4.42
CA GLU A 38 8.01 -0.41 4.74
C GLU A 38 8.88 0.56 5.53
N GLN A 39 8.98 1.82 5.09
CA GLN A 39 9.74 2.84 5.80
C GLN A 39 9.19 3.08 7.21
N ARG A 40 7.85 3.12 7.34
CA ARG A 40 7.20 3.27 8.64
C ARG A 40 7.44 2.04 9.51
N LEU A 41 7.39 0.83 8.94
CA LEU A 41 7.65 -0.42 9.64
C LEU A 41 9.06 -0.44 10.23
N ALA A 42 10.08 -0.04 9.47
CA ALA A 42 11.45 0.07 9.96
C ALA A 42 11.55 1.05 11.15
N THR A 43 10.90 2.20 11.05
CA THR A 43 10.85 3.20 12.13
C THR A 43 10.17 2.65 13.39
N VAL A 44 9.05 1.95 13.22
CA VAL A 44 8.32 1.30 14.33
C VAL A 44 9.15 0.21 14.97
N GLN A 45 9.85 -0.62 14.20
CA GLN A 45 10.75 -1.65 14.74
C GLN A 45 11.85 -1.05 15.61
N GLN A 46 12.51 0.02 15.16
CA GLN A 46 13.52 0.71 15.95
C GLN A 46 12.94 1.32 17.25
N ALA A 47 11.74 1.86 17.18
CA ALA A 47 11.03 2.40 18.35
C ALA A 47 10.66 1.28 19.34
N ILE A 48 10.25 0.10 18.85
CA ILE A 48 9.99 -1.09 19.68
C ILE A 48 11.25 -1.49 20.43
N GLU A 49 12.39 -1.62 19.74
CA GLU A 49 13.67 -2.01 20.36
C GLU A 49 14.12 -1.03 21.45
N THR A 50 13.92 0.27 21.21
CA THR A 50 14.26 1.31 22.17
C THR A 50 13.33 1.27 23.38
N THR A 51 12.03 1.15 23.15
CA THR A 51 11.01 1.18 24.21
C THR A 51 10.99 -0.11 25.03
N ALA A 52 11.31 -1.26 24.42
CA ALA A 52 11.37 -2.56 25.08
C ALA A 52 12.28 -2.55 26.32
N LYS A 53 13.40 -1.82 26.26
CA LYS A 53 14.38 -1.71 27.35
C LYS A 53 13.81 -1.09 28.63
N THR A 54 12.78 -0.25 28.51
CA THR A 54 12.15 0.44 29.65
C THR A 54 10.71 0.03 29.89
N ALA A 55 10.11 -0.76 28.99
CA ALA A 55 8.70 -1.15 29.03
C ALA A 55 8.32 -1.97 30.28
N VAL A 56 9.25 -2.77 30.82
CA VAL A 56 9.00 -3.63 31.99
C VAL A 56 9.02 -2.81 33.29
N SER A 57 9.83 -1.75 33.35
CA SER A 57 10.04 -0.96 34.55
C SER A 57 9.25 0.36 34.58
N ASN A 58 8.69 0.78 33.45
CA ASN A 58 7.89 1.99 33.34
C ASN A 58 6.54 1.69 32.66
N PRO A 59 5.39 1.85 33.36
CA PRO A 59 4.06 1.61 32.80
C PRO A 59 3.73 2.43 31.54
N GLU A 60 4.23 3.66 31.44
CA GLU A 60 4.03 4.52 30.27
C GLU A 60 4.79 3.97 29.05
N SER A 61 6.04 3.55 29.25
CA SER A 61 6.83 2.85 28.24
C SER A 61 6.17 1.53 27.84
N GLY A 62 5.59 0.80 28.80
CA GLY A 62 4.85 -0.44 28.54
C GLY A 62 3.63 -0.22 27.63
N ALA A 63 2.82 0.80 27.91
CA ALA A 63 1.69 1.17 27.07
C ALA A 63 2.14 1.57 25.66
N ARG A 64 3.21 2.37 25.54
CA ARG A 64 3.78 2.78 24.26
C ARG A 64 4.32 1.60 23.46
N TYR A 65 4.99 0.66 24.12
CA TYR A 65 5.47 -0.57 23.48
C TYR A 65 4.32 -1.39 22.89
N LEU A 66 3.23 -1.58 23.63
CA LEU A 66 2.05 -2.29 23.13
C LEU A 66 1.43 -1.61 21.90
N GLN A 67 1.33 -0.27 21.93
CA GLN A 67 0.86 0.49 20.76
C GLN A 67 1.73 0.27 19.53
N LEU A 68 3.06 0.31 19.70
CA LEU A 68 4.01 0.07 18.61
C LEU A 68 3.91 -1.36 18.05
N VAL A 69 3.73 -2.36 18.91
CA VAL A 69 3.55 -3.76 18.48
C VAL A 69 2.26 -3.92 17.66
N LEU A 70 1.16 -3.27 18.07
CA LEU A 70 -0.09 -3.26 17.31
C LEU A 70 0.06 -2.53 15.97
N GLU A 71 0.78 -1.39 15.96
CA GLU A 71 1.08 -0.64 14.74
C GLU A 71 1.90 -1.48 13.77
N ARG A 72 2.93 -2.20 14.25
CA ARG A 72 3.72 -3.14 13.45
C ARG A 72 2.84 -4.20 12.78
N GLY A 73 1.91 -4.79 13.53
CA GLY A 73 0.97 -5.78 12.99
C GLY A 73 0.10 -5.22 11.86
N ARG A 74 -0.42 -4.00 12.03
CA ARG A 74 -1.19 -3.32 10.98
C ARG A 74 -0.35 -3.00 9.75
N LEU A 75 0.89 -2.56 9.93
CA LEU A 75 1.80 -2.25 8.83
C LEU A 75 2.13 -3.50 8.01
N ASN A 76 2.39 -4.64 8.66
CA ASN A 76 2.59 -5.90 7.95
C ASN A 76 1.36 -6.28 7.11
N GLN A 77 0.15 -6.14 7.65
CA GLN A 77 -1.08 -6.40 6.88
C GLN A 77 -1.23 -5.48 5.66
N ILE A 78 -0.85 -4.20 5.78
CA ILE A 78 -0.87 -3.25 4.67
C ILE A 78 0.15 -3.62 3.60
N ILE A 79 1.36 -4.03 4.02
CA ILE A 79 2.43 -4.49 3.15
C ILE A 79 1.98 -5.73 2.38
N ASP A 80 1.49 -6.76 3.08
CA ASP A 80 1.02 -8.00 2.45
C ASP A 80 -0.09 -7.72 1.42
N GLN A 81 -1.03 -6.83 1.73
CA GLN A 81 -2.10 -6.43 0.81
C GLN A 81 -1.56 -5.69 -0.42
N ALA A 82 -0.58 -4.79 -0.23
CA ALA A 82 0.02 -4.05 -1.33
C ALA A 82 0.85 -4.97 -2.23
N GLU A 83 1.60 -5.91 -1.65
CA GLU A 83 2.36 -6.93 -2.38
C GLU A 83 1.44 -7.85 -3.20
N GLN A 84 0.33 -8.30 -2.63
CA GLN A 84 -0.68 -9.09 -3.35
C GLN A 84 -1.25 -8.34 -4.55
N ARG A 85 -1.55 -7.05 -4.40
CA ARG A 85 -2.05 -6.19 -5.50
C ARG A 85 -1.01 -5.92 -6.57
N LEU A 86 0.26 -5.86 -6.19
CA LEU A 86 1.39 -5.67 -7.10
C LEU A 86 1.88 -6.98 -7.74
N GLY A 87 1.42 -8.13 -7.24
CA GLY A 87 1.89 -9.45 -7.66
C GLY A 87 3.32 -9.76 -7.22
N THR A 88 3.75 -9.20 -6.08
CA THR A 88 5.12 -9.32 -5.56
C THR A 88 5.24 -10.14 -4.27
N GLY A 89 4.12 -10.69 -3.77
CA GLY A 89 4.07 -11.55 -2.57
C GLY A 89 4.40 -13.02 -2.84
#